data_AF-A0A6V8I514-F1
#
_entry.id   AF-A0A6V8I514-F1
#
_cell.length_a   1.000
_cell.length_b   1.000
_cell.length_c   1.000
_cell.angle_alpha   90.00
_cell.angle_beta   90.00
_cell.angle_gamma   90.00
#
_symmetry.space_group_name_H-M   'P 1'
#
loop_
_entity.id
_entity.type
_entity.pdbx_description
1 polymer ?
#
loop_
_entity_poly.entity_id
_entity_poly.type
_entity_poly.pdbx_seq_one_letter_code
_entity_poly.pdbx_strand_id
1 'polypeptide(L)'
;MLHKIEMDKSSMMSCVKDIMEETLGHSIPLWNPDLKFTDIVGWGNNMTVSTVVALQKKLSHKLPDTLLDDVVTIDDLVIKASQASETSSAGAPKKLSERLRVFSNFESLGEDCEFGLVQQRAGILHPHLLRFSAASENSADRLPHLMMLLKYRLHQLEKPDFLDMFLPEEEWNNVDPEWRIRHKMYKWSTHTGLLVKNFPKETISQKIPDFSVVIEFMKSQFLRELELGRKVWIWKSGVPSSLVNIKKLLDILKNYGPNKLLWVQNADQDHPPGTIEKLDADLWCGYIKKPNEHWKGHWSEDADWLELLKNTLQMYTELDSFSGAVANQNINALPQDSRSEQDDAVHVLSRLVSQQLNIPNLSLDSVQFPAEISGWDSLKHVNIIMAVEEHFKTSLSAEDFDETQTIQGFIGVVNRLMQAS
;
A
#
# COMPACT_ATOMS: atom_id res chain seq x y z
N MET A 1 31.45 -21.91 -0.13
CA MET A 1 31.20 -21.51 1.28
C MET A 1 31.43 -20.01 1.39
N LEU A 2 30.39 -19.20 1.25
CA LEU A 2 30.47 -17.77 1.55
C LEU A 2 30.29 -17.61 3.06
N HIS A 3 31.30 -17.09 3.75
CA HIS A 3 31.20 -16.74 5.17
C HIS A 3 30.15 -15.63 5.34
N LYS A 4 29.11 -15.94 6.10
CA LYS A 4 28.08 -14.99 6.53
C LYS A 4 28.63 -14.18 7.71
N ILE A 5 28.56 -12.85 7.63
CA ILE A 5 29.14 -11.90 8.60
C ILE A 5 27.99 -11.29 9.40
N GLU A 6 28.06 -11.36 10.73
CA GLU A 6 27.25 -10.54 11.64
C GLU A 6 27.74 -9.09 11.54
N MET A 7 26.87 -8.16 11.15
CA MET A 7 27.25 -6.79 10.79
C MET A 7 26.94 -5.83 11.94
N ASP A 8 27.95 -5.11 12.44
CA ASP A 8 27.72 -3.99 13.36
C ASP A 8 26.98 -2.82 12.67
N LYS A 9 26.46 -1.86 13.46
CA LYS A 9 25.67 -0.73 12.93
C LYS A 9 26.42 0.04 11.83
N SER A 10 27.74 0.19 11.95
CA SER A 10 28.57 0.91 10.95
C SER A 10 28.65 0.12 9.64
N SER A 11 28.81 -1.19 9.74
CA SER A 11 28.85 -2.12 8.61
C SER A 11 27.47 -2.22 7.94
N MET A 12 26.39 -2.28 8.72
CA MET A 12 25.01 -2.27 8.21
C MET A 12 24.68 -0.95 7.50
N MET A 13 25.09 0.18 8.07
CA MET A 13 24.97 1.49 7.44
C MET A 13 25.67 1.50 6.07
N SER A 14 26.87 0.93 5.96
CA SER A 14 27.57 0.77 4.68
C SER A 14 26.82 -0.17 3.73
N CYS A 15 26.27 -1.28 4.20
CA CYS A 15 25.54 -2.24 3.37
C CYS A 15 24.22 -1.67 2.82
N VAL A 16 23.43 -1.02 3.68
CA VAL A 16 22.20 -0.31 3.28
C VAL A 16 22.56 0.76 2.25
N LYS A 17 23.62 1.54 2.49
CA LYS A 17 24.12 2.49 1.51
C LYS A 17 24.44 1.83 0.18
N ASP A 18 25.26 0.78 0.18
CA ASP A 18 25.68 0.10 -1.05
C ASP A 18 24.49 -0.45 -1.82
N ILE A 19 23.50 -1.03 -1.14
CA ILE A 19 22.29 -1.57 -1.79
C ILE A 19 21.42 -0.45 -2.35
N MET A 20 21.24 0.64 -1.61
CA MET A 20 20.47 1.78 -2.07
C MET A 20 21.15 2.44 -3.27
N GLU A 21 22.47 2.66 -3.21
CA GLU A 21 23.25 3.22 -4.32
C GLU A 21 23.29 2.26 -5.53
N GLU A 22 23.33 0.94 -5.31
CA GLU A 22 23.21 -0.08 -6.36
C GLU A 22 21.82 -0.08 -7.01
N THR A 23 20.76 0.06 -6.20
CA THR A 23 19.37 0.13 -6.65
C THR A 23 19.09 1.41 -7.44
N LEU A 24 19.65 2.54 -6.98
CA LEU A 24 19.57 3.85 -7.64
C LEU A 24 20.55 4.00 -8.81
N GLY A 25 21.59 3.18 -8.86
CA GLY A 25 22.69 3.25 -9.83
C GLY A 25 23.60 4.48 -9.68
N HIS A 26 23.53 5.19 -8.55
CA HIS A 26 24.44 6.30 -8.23
C HIS A 26 24.68 6.44 -6.75
N SER A 27 25.75 7.16 -6.41
CA SER A 27 26.01 7.55 -5.03
C SER A 27 25.02 8.60 -4.54
N ILE A 28 24.57 8.46 -3.29
CA ILE A 28 23.66 9.39 -2.63
C ILE A 28 24.51 10.56 -2.06
N PRO A 29 24.43 11.77 -2.62
CA PRO A 29 25.18 12.91 -2.11
C PRO A 29 24.71 13.26 -0.70
N LEU A 30 25.63 13.66 0.18
CA LEU A 30 25.32 14.04 1.57
C LEU A 30 24.69 12.89 2.39
N TRP A 31 25.04 11.64 2.09
CA TRP A 31 24.67 10.48 2.89
C TRP A 31 24.86 10.76 4.39
N ASN A 32 23.77 10.74 5.13
CA ASN A 32 23.77 10.88 6.57
C ASN A 32 22.60 10.08 7.17
N PRO A 33 22.70 9.67 8.44
CA PRO A 33 21.68 8.84 9.06
C PRO A 33 20.29 9.49 9.10
N ASP A 34 20.20 10.82 9.25
CA ASP A 34 18.93 11.55 9.35
C ASP A 34 18.29 11.84 7.97
N LEU A 35 18.92 11.41 6.87
CA LEU A 35 18.42 11.66 5.52
C LEU A 35 17.08 10.94 5.32
N LYS A 36 16.05 11.68 4.93
CA LYS A 36 14.74 11.08 4.66
C LYS A 36 14.71 10.44 3.28
N PHE A 37 14.02 9.31 3.15
CA PHE A 37 13.82 8.65 1.86
C PHE A 37 13.15 9.57 0.83
N THR A 38 12.23 10.42 1.27
CA THR A 38 11.54 11.40 0.39
C THR A 38 12.46 12.47 -0.18
N ASP A 39 13.63 12.69 0.45
CA ASP A 39 14.57 13.72 0.06
C ASP A 39 15.65 13.17 -0.89
N ILE A 40 15.64 11.84 -1.14
CA ILE A 40 16.56 11.18 -2.06
C ILE A 40 16.01 11.29 -3.48
N VAL A 41 16.78 11.93 -4.35
CA VAL A 41 16.43 12.07 -5.78
C VAL A 41 16.30 10.69 -6.42
N GLY A 42 15.17 10.44 -7.09
CA GLY A 42 14.86 9.15 -7.73
C GLY A 42 14.19 8.13 -6.80
N TRP A 43 14.00 8.46 -5.52
CA TRP A 43 13.38 7.53 -4.57
C TRP A 43 11.86 7.52 -4.67
N GLY A 44 11.29 6.33 -4.92
CA GLY A 44 9.85 6.13 -5.08
C GLY A 44 9.42 4.71 -4.74
N ASN A 45 8.14 4.41 -4.99
CA ASN A 45 7.49 3.15 -4.58
C ASN A 45 8.26 1.89 -4.99
N ASN A 46 8.72 1.85 -6.25
CA ASN A 46 9.47 0.71 -6.78
C ASN A 46 10.90 0.61 -6.23
N MET A 47 11.53 1.73 -5.85
CA MET A 47 12.87 1.74 -5.24
C MET A 47 12.82 1.23 -3.81
N THR A 48 11.78 1.58 -3.05
CA THR A 48 11.54 1.04 -1.71
C THR A 48 11.41 -0.48 -1.75
N VAL A 49 10.54 -1.03 -2.62
CA VAL A 49 10.35 -2.48 -2.76
C VAL A 49 11.64 -3.17 -3.23
N SER A 50 12.32 -2.61 -4.24
CA SER A 50 13.56 -3.18 -4.78
C SER A 50 14.67 -3.23 -3.73
N THR A 51 14.79 -2.20 -2.91
CA THR A 51 15.80 -2.10 -1.84
C THR A 51 15.56 -3.13 -0.75
N VAL A 52 14.30 -3.32 -0.32
CA VAL A 52 13.96 -4.36 0.66
C VAL A 52 14.27 -5.75 0.11
N VAL A 53 13.90 -6.03 -1.14
CA VAL A 53 14.19 -7.32 -1.80
C VAL A 53 15.70 -7.55 -1.89
N ALA A 54 16.49 -6.53 -2.20
CA ALA A 54 17.94 -6.62 -2.28
C ALA A 54 18.61 -6.80 -0.90
N LEU A 55 18.17 -6.06 0.12
CA LEU A 55 18.58 -6.23 1.51
C LEU A 55 18.32 -7.65 2.02
N GLN A 56 17.13 -8.17 1.76
CA GLN A 56 16.75 -9.52 2.14
C GLN A 56 17.60 -10.61 1.48
N LYS A 57 18.17 -10.34 0.29
CA LYS A 57 19.11 -11.24 -0.41
C LYS A 57 20.54 -11.18 0.14
N LYS A 58 20.99 -10.01 0.64
CA LYS A 58 22.38 -9.82 1.13
C LYS A 58 22.58 -10.20 2.59
N LEU A 59 21.56 -10.09 3.45
CA LEU A 59 21.70 -10.34 4.88
C LEU A 59 21.64 -11.83 5.24
N SER A 60 22.39 -12.20 6.28
CA SER A 60 22.49 -13.58 6.76
C SER A 60 21.26 -14.06 7.52
N HIS A 61 20.55 -13.11 8.13
CA HIS A 61 19.29 -13.26 8.85
C HIS A 61 18.12 -12.75 8.01
N LYS A 62 16.92 -13.23 8.30
CA LYS A 62 15.70 -12.69 7.70
C LYS A 62 15.45 -11.30 8.29
N LEU A 63 15.26 -10.30 7.44
CA LEU A 63 14.86 -8.98 7.95
C LEU A 63 13.46 -9.11 8.54
N PRO A 64 13.16 -8.39 9.64
CA PRO A 64 11.81 -8.34 10.17
C PRO A 64 10.92 -7.73 9.08
N ASP A 65 9.76 -8.32 8.87
CA ASP A 65 8.89 -7.91 7.77
C ASP A 65 8.38 -6.44 7.97
N THR A 66 8.41 -5.92 9.22
CA THR A 66 8.18 -4.50 9.60
C THR A 66 9.39 -3.57 9.44
N LEU A 67 10.33 -3.96 8.59
CA LEU A 67 11.54 -3.19 8.34
C LEU A 67 11.24 -1.74 7.95
N LEU A 68 10.12 -1.48 7.26
CA LEU A 68 9.75 -0.15 6.76
C LEU A 68 8.74 0.61 7.63
N ASP A 69 8.22 0.02 8.71
CA ASP A 69 7.24 0.72 9.56
C ASP A 69 7.90 1.90 10.26
N ASP A 70 7.25 3.07 10.30
CA ASP A 70 7.82 4.29 10.88
C ASP A 70 9.21 4.67 10.33
N VAL A 71 9.66 4.06 9.23
CA VAL A 71 10.96 4.34 8.62
C VAL A 71 10.83 5.57 7.75
N VAL A 72 11.33 6.67 8.30
CA VAL A 72 11.33 7.97 7.63
C VAL A 72 12.74 8.29 7.14
N THR A 73 13.77 7.82 7.86
CA THR A 73 15.19 8.11 7.65
C THR A 73 16.03 6.86 7.43
N ILE A 74 17.24 7.05 6.91
CA ILE A 74 18.24 5.99 6.75
C ILE A 74 18.60 5.32 8.08
N ASP A 75 18.74 6.09 9.16
CA ASP A 75 19.05 5.54 10.48
C ASP A 75 17.92 4.65 10.98
N ASP A 76 16.65 4.98 10.71
CA ASP A 76 15.52 4.12 11.07
C ASP A 76 15.64 2.75 10.38
N LEU A 77 15.97 2.74 9.09
CA LEU A 77 16.17 1.51 8.32
C LEU A 77 17.37 0.71 8.82
N VAL A 78 18.49 1.37 9.10
CA VAL A 78 19.73 0.73 9.57
C VAL A 78 19.58 0.19 10.98
N ILE A 79 18.94 0.94 11.89
CA ILE A 79 18.62 0.50 13.24
C ILE A 79 17.77 -0.76 13.16
N LYS A 80 16.68 -0.74 12.38
CA LYS A 80 15.80 -1.90 12.24
C LYS A 80 16.47 -3.10 11.57
N ALA A 81 17.29 -2.89 10.55
CA ALA A 81 18.05 -3.95 9.90
C ALA A 81 19.14 -4.55 10.80
N SER A 82 19.74 -3.74 11.68
CA SER A 82 20.79 -4.14 12.64
C SER A 82 20.22 -4.83 13.88
N GLN A 83 19.08 -4.37 14.39
CA GLN A 83 18.41 -4.93 15.58
C GLN A 83 17.67 -6.24 15.30
N ALA A 84 17.66 -6.70 14.05
CA ALA A 84 17.04 -7.95 13.64
C ALA A 84 17.71 -9.24 14.22
N SER A 85 18.79 -9.12 15.02
CA SER A 85 19.35 -10.20 15.82
C SER A 85 19.12 -10.08 17.34
N GLU A 86 18.61 -8.96 17.85
CA GLU A 86 18.38 -8.75 19.28
C GLU A 86 16.94 -8.34 19.56
N THR A 87 16.26 -9.16 20.38
CA THR A 87 14.92 -8.94 20.92
C THR A 87 14.74 -7.51 21.43
N SER A 88 13.91 -6.70 20.76
CA SER A 88 13.53 -5.37 21.23
C SER A 88 12.18 -5.41 21.95
N SER A 89 12.19 -4.88 23.17
CA SER A 89 11.04 -4.68 24.06
C SER A 89 9.96 -3.80 23.44
N ALA A 90 8.71 -4.23 23.58
CA ALA A 90 7.52 -3.50 23.16
C ALA A 90 7.43 -2.10 23.80
N GLY A 91 7.56 -1.07 22.96
CA GLY A 91 7.10 0.28 23.29
C GLY A 91 5.59 0.40 23.11
N ALA A 92 4.95 1.26 23.91
CA ALA A 92 3.51 1.50 23.85
C ALA A 92 3.05 1.98 22.45
N PRO A 93 1.84 1.59 22.00
CA PRO A 93 1.34 1.92 20.67
C PRO A 93 1.20 3.44 20.48
N LYS A 94 1.84 3.97 19.44
CA LYS A 94 1.68 5.37 19.01
C LYS A 94 0.30 5.52 18.38
N LYS A 95 -0.46 6.52 18.84
CA LYS A 95 -1.78 6.90 18.31
C LYS A 95 -1.64 7.25 16.81
N LEU A 96 -2.40 6.56 15.95
CA LEU A 96 -2.39 6.80 14.50
C LEU A 96 -2.71 8.27 14.19
N SER A 97 -1.95 8.90 13.30
CA SER A 97 -2.27 10.27 12.87
C SER A 97 -3.60 10.28 12.10
N GLU A 98 -4.42 11.32 12.30
CA GLU A 98 -5.71 11.47 11.60
C GLU A 98 -5.55 11.35 10.08
N ARG A 99 -4.46 11.90 9.54
CA ARG A 99 -4.11 11.81 8.13
C ARG A 99 -3.97 10.35 7.69
N LEU A 100 -3.15 9.57 8.38
CA LEU A 100 -2.94 8.17 8.02
C LEU A 100 -4.25 7.36 8.10
N ARG A 101 -5.10 7.63 9.10
CA ARG A 101 -6.43 7.02 9.23
C ARG A 101 -7.34 7.35 8.04
N VAL A 102 -7.39 8.62 7.62
CA VAL A 102 -8.28 9.05 6.54
C VAL A 102 -7.79 8.52 5.20
N PHE A 103 -6.52 8.76 4.87
CA PHE A 103 -5.95 8.44 3.56
C PHE A 103 -5.88 6.93 3.29
N SER A 104 -5.82 6.07 4.32
CA SER A 104 -5.74 4.62 4.15
C SER A 104 -7.03 4.00 3.60
N ASN A 105 -8.16 4.72 3.63
CA ASN A 105 -9.44 4.25 3.08
C ASN A 105 -9.58 4.42 1.57
N PHE A 106 -8.60 5.08 0.94
CA PHE A 106 -8.69 5.50 -0.46
C PHE A 106 -7.53 4.97 -1.29
N GLU A 107 -7.80 4.68 -2.56
CA GLU A 107 -6.78 4.27 -3.52
C GLU A 107 -7.05 4.87 -4.90
N SER A 108 -6.00 5.35 -5.56
CA SER A 108 -6.10 5.92 -6.92
C SER A 108 -6.30 4.81 -7.96
N LEU A 109 -7.21 5.03 -8.90
CA LEU A 109 -7.35 4.19 -10.11
C LEU A 109 -6.40 4.60 -11.24
N GLY A 110 -5.45 5.48 -10.96
CA GLY A 110 -4.42 5.88 -11.90
C GLY A 110 -4.95 6.86 -12.94
N GLU A 111 -4.18 7.92 -13.15
CA GLU A 111 -4.36 8.94 -14.19
C GLU A 111 -3.09 9.78 -14.14
N ASP A 112 -2.85 10.36 -12.96
CA ASP A 112 -1.63 11.03 -12.63
C ASP A 112 -1.05 10.54 -11.29
N CYS A 113 0.14 11.03 -10.96
CA CYS A 113 0.84 10.67 -9.72
C CYS A 113 0.41 11.52 -8.51
N GLU A 114 -0.57 12.43 -8.67
CA GLU A 114 -0.87 13.44 -7.65
C GLU A 114 -1.24 12.78 -6.33
N PHE A 115 -2.26 11.92 -6.38
CA PHE A 115 -2.79 11.31 -5.18
C PHE A 115 -1.75 10.41 -4.50
N GLY A 116 -0.91 9.74 -5.31
CA GLY A 116 0.18 8.94 -4.79
C GLY A 116 1.21 9.75 -4.01
N LEU A 117 1.53 10.97 -4.47
CA LEU A 117 2.40 11.91 -3.75
C LEU A 117 1.74 12.43 -2.47
N VAL A 118 0.44 12.74 -2.50
CA VAL A 118 -0.31 13.18 -1.31
C VAL A 118 -0.34 12.07 -0.26
N GLN A 119 -0.62 10.83 -0.67
CA GLN A 119 -0.56 9.65 0.20
C GLN A 119 0.85 9.46 0.79
N GLN A 120 1.90 9.71 0.00
CA GLN A 120 3.29 9.58 0.47
C GLN A 120 3.61 10.61 1.55
N ARG A 121 3.17 11.87 1.37
CA ARG A 121 3.27 12.92 2.38
C ARG A 121 2.44 12.64 3.63
N ALA A 122 1.36 11.87 3.50
CA ALA A 122 0.55 11.38 4.63
C ALA A 122 1.16 10.16 5.35
N GLY A 123 2.32 9.65 4.90
CA GLY A 123 3.00 8.51 5.51
C GLY A 123 2.54 7.14 5.00
N ILE A 124 1.71 7.08 3.95
CA ILE A 124 1.33 5.82 3.31
C ILE A 124 2.47 5.38 2.40
N LEU A 125 3.16 4.32 2.79
CA LEU A 125 4.26 3.72 2.04
C LEU A 125 3.85 2.44 1.29
N HIS A 126 2.61 1.98 1.47
CA HIS A 126 2.15 0.73 0.85
C HIS A 126 2.19 0.84 -0.69
N PRO A 127 2.73 -0.17 -1.39
CA PRO A 127 2.79 -0.17 -2.84
C PRO A 127 1.42 -0.51 -3.43
N HIS A 128 0.98 0.34 -4.35
CA HIS A 128 -0.30 0.23 -5.03
C HIS A 128 -0.10 0.27 -6.54
N LEU A 129 -0.75 -0.63 -7.28
CA LEU A 129 -0.50 -0.84 -8.71
C LEU A 129 -0.69 0.44 -9.54
N LEU A 130 -1.69 1.24 -9.21
CA LEU A 130 -2.11 2.41 -10.01
C LEU A 130 -1.68 3.76 -9.41
N ARG A 131 -0.97 3.75 -8.27
CA ARG A 131 -0.64 4.96 -7.51
C ARG A 131 0.36 5.90 -8.20
N PHE A 132 1.32 5.36 -8.93
CA PHE A 132 2.31 6.10 -9.71
C PHE A 132 2.31 5.64 -11.17
N SER A 133 1.11 5.35 -11.68
CA SER A 133 0.92 4.71 -12.97
C SER A 133 -0.13 5.42 -13.79
N ALA A 134 -0.02 5.31 -15.10
CA ALA A 134 -1.01 5.81 -16.05
C ALA A 134 -1.44 4.67 -16.96
N ALA A 135 -2.75 4.51 -17.19
CA ALA A 135 -3.28 3.48 -18.08
C ALA A 135 -3.02 3.75 -19.58
N SER A 136 -2.53 4.94 -19.93
CA SER A 136 -2.10 5.35 -21.27
C SER A 136 -1.21 6.59 -21.14
N GLU A 137 -0.31 6.82 -22.08
CA GLU A 137 0.45 8.07 -22.17
C GLU A 137 -0.46 9.25 -22.58
N ASN A 138 -1.40 9.02 -23.48
CA ASN A 138 -2.38 10.02 -23.90
C ASN A 138 -3.51 10.15 -22.87
N SER A 139 -3.63 11.32 -22.24
CA SER A 139 -4.62 11.60 -21.21
C SER A 139 -6.06 11.36 -21.65
N ALA A 140 -6.40 11.63 -22.92
CA ALA A 140 -7.73 11.39 -23.47
C ALA A 140 -8.09 9.89 -23.53
N ASP A 141 -7.09 9.02 -23.58
CA ASP A 141 -7.27 7.57 -23.73
C ASP A 141 -7.19 6.81 -22.40
N ARG A 142 -6.80 7.46 -21.30
CA ARG A 142 -6.53 6.79 -20.02
C ARG A 142 -7.74 6.11 -19.42
N LEU A 143 -8.91 6.77 -19.39
CA LEU A 143 -10.13 6.17 -18.87
C LEU A 143 -10.58 4.94 -19.67
N PRO A 144 -10.69 4.99 -21.02
CA PRO A 144 -10.97 3.79 -21.82
C PRO A 144 -9.98 2.65 -21.60
N HIS A 145 -8.67 2.94 -21.50
CA HIS A 145 -7.66 1.91 -21.27
C HIS A 145 -7.72 1.32 -19.86
N LEU A 146 -7.97 2.13 -18.82
CA LEU A 146 -8.22 1.64 -17.47
C LEU A 146 -9.42 0.70 -17.46
N MET A 147 -10.54 1.11 -18.07
CA MET A 147 -11.74 0.28 -18.15
C MET A 147 -11.45 -1.05 -18.88
N MET A 148 -10.62 -1.04 -19.92
CA MET A 148 -10.17 -2.25 -20.61
C MET A 148 -9.32 -3.13 -19.69
N LEU A 149 -8.30 -2.57 -19.03
CA LEU A 149 -7.44 -3.26 -18.07
C LEU A 149 -8.25 -3.97 -16.98
N LEU A 150 -9.22 -3.26 -16.41
CA LEU A 150 -10.13 -3.79 -15.41
C LEU A 150 -11.10 -4.82 -16.01
N LYS A 151 -11.62 -4.66 -17.22
CA LYS A 151 -12.46 -5.70 -17.84
C LYS A 151 -11.72 -7.02 -18.05
N TYR A 152 -10.44 -6.94 -18.41
CA TYR A 152 -9.58 -8.11 -18.62
C TYR A 152 -8.81 -8.53 -17.36
N ARG A 153 -9.18 -8.03 -16.17
CA ARG A 153 -8.57 -8.42 -14.89
C ARG A 153 -7.05 -8.34 -14.90
N LEU A 154 -6.50 -7.31 -15.55
CA LEU A 154 -5.07 -7.05 -15.66
C LEU A 154 -4.30 -8.27 -16.23
N HIS A 155 -4.93 -9.04 -17.11
CA HIS A 155 -4.38 -10.28 -17.63
C HIS A 155 -2.99 -10.05 -18.24
N GLN A 156 -2.00 -10.80 -17.76
CA GLN A 156 -0.59 -10.76 -18.20
C GLN A 156 0.13 -9.42 -18.03
N LEU A 157 -0.40 -8.49 -17.23
CA LEU A 157 0.24 -7.19 -16.98
C LEU A 157 1.70 -7.30 -16.51
N GLU A 158 2.02 -8.36 -15.76
CA GLU A 158 3.34 -8.62 -15.20
C GLU A 158 4.32 -9.32 -16.16
N LYS A 159 3.87 -9.83 -17.31
CA LYS A 159 4.69 -10.73 -18.14
C LYS A 159 5.84 -9.98 -18.81
N PRO A 160 7.11 -10.39 -18.61
CA PRO A 160 8.29 -9.70 -19.16
C PRO A 160 8.22 -9.45 -20.67
N ASP A 161 7.69 -10.40 -21.44
CA ASP A 161 7.59 -10.30 -22.91
C ASP A 161 6.72 -9.13 -23.37
N PHE A 162 5.77 -8.70 -22.54
CA PHE A 162 4.91 -7.55 -22.82
C PHE A 162 5.38 -6.26 -22.18
N LEU A 163 6.50 -6.27 -21.45
CA LEU A 163 7.06 -5.09 -20.81
C LEU A 163 8.19 -4.48 -21.65
N ASP A 164 8.27 -3.15 -21.65
CA ASP A 164 9.36 -2.37 -22.22
C ASP A 164 9.78 -1.22 -21.29
N MET A 165 11.07 -0.92 -21.29
CA MET A 165 11.62 0.28 -20.67
C MET A 165 11.64 1.40 -21.71
N PHE A 166 11.09 2.56 -21.37
CA PHE A 166 11.00 3.70 -22.28
C PHE A 166 11.27 5.02 -21.55
N LEU A 167 11.53 6.07 -22.34
CA LEU A 167 11.62 7.44 -21.84
C LEU A 167 10.41 8.22 -22.36
N PRO A 168 9.63 8.88 -21.50
CA PRO A 168 8.53 9.73 -21.95
C PRO A 168 9.08 10.94 -22.73
N GLU A 169 8.40 11.32 -23.81
CA GLU A 169 8.84 12.41 -24.70
C GLU A 169 8.79 13.80 -24.03
N GLU A 170 8.03 13.96 -22.94
CA GLU A 170 7.69 15.25 -22.34
C GLU A 170 8.59 15.70 -21.15
N GLU A 171 9.59 14.91 -20.74
CA GLU A 171 10.42 15.21 -19.54
C GLU A 171 11.75 15.96 -19.82
N TRP A 172 11.80 16.83 -20.83
CA TRP A 172 13.04 17.55 -21.22
C TRP A 172 13.18 18.93 -20.56
N ASN A 173 12.96 19.01 -19.25
CA ASN A 173 13.14 20.25 -18.48
C ASN A 173 14.19 20.08 -17.37
N ASN A 174 15.49 20.21 -17.70
CA ASN A 174 16.63 20.36 -16.75
C ASN A 174 16.71 19.36 -15.56
N VAL A 175 16.05 18.21 -15.64
CA VAL A 175 16.09 17.12 -14.66
C VAL A 175 16.57 15.87 -15.38
N ASP A 176 17.39 15.05 -14.70
CA ASP A 176 17.83 13.77 -15.26
C ASP A 176 16.59 12.90 -15.56
N PRO A 177 16.39 12.48 -16.81
CA PRO A 177 15.18 11.74 -17.19
C PRO A 177 15.13 10.38 -16.52
N GLU A 178 13.92 9.89 -16.26
CA GLU A 178 13.66 8.61 -15.62
C GLU A 178 13.22 7.57 -16.65
N TRP A 179 13.79 6.36 -16.58
CA TRP A 179 13.23 5.21 -17.25
C TRP A 179 11.87 4.87 -16.66
N ARG A 180 10.87 4.68 -17.51
CA ARG A 180 9.57 4.14 -17.10
C ARG A 180 9.42 2.75 -17.66
N ILE A 181 8.66 1.91 -16.96
CA ILE A 181 8.25 0.62 -17.50
C ILE A 181 6.84 0.74 -18.04
N ARG A 182 6.59 0.16 -19.20
CA ARG A 182 5.30 0.15 -19.88
C ARG A 182 4.95 -1.25 -20.34
N HIS A 183 3.64 -1.48 -20.43
CA HIS A 183 3.08 -2.65 -21.07
C HIS A 183 2.76 -2.34 -22.54
N LYS A 184 3.40 -3.05 -23.47
CA LYS A 184 3.37 -2.80 -24.92
C LYS A 184 1.96 -2.71 -25.51
N MET A 185 1.05 -3.60 -25.06
CA MET A 185 -0.33 -3.66 -25.53
C MET A 185 -1.26 -2.69 -24.81
N TYR A 186 -1.37 -2.81 -23.48
CA TYR A 186 -2.28 -1.98 -22.70
C TYR A 186 -1.88 -0.51 -22.57
N LYS A 187 -0.66 -0.13 -22.95
CA LYS A 187 -0.10 1.23 -22.79
C LYS A 187 -0.05 1.72 -21.34
N TRP A 188 -0.37 0.86 -20.38
CA TRP A 188 -0.13 1.08 -18.97
C TRP A 188 1.35 1.30 -18.72
N SER A 189 1.70 2.30 -17.93
CA SER A 189 3.08 2.57 -17.54
C SER A 189 3.17 3.00 -16.08
N THR A 190 4.32 2.80 -15.46
CA THR A 190 4.61 3.23 -14.09
C THR A 190 6.04 3.73 -13.95
N HIS A 191 6.24 4.64 -12.98
CA HIS A 191 7.56 5.16 -12.61
C HIS A 191 8.45 4.06 -12.04
N THR A 192 9.69 3.95 -12.49
CA THR A 192 10.67 2.99 -11.95
C THR A 192 11.54 3.58 -10.85
N GLY A 193 11.80 4.89 -10.87
CA GLY A 193 12.82 5.58 -10.08
C GLY A 193 14.24 5.49 -10.68
N LEU A 194 14.42 4.79 -11.80
CA LEU A 194 15.73 4.56 -12.41
C LEU A 194 16.12 5.69 -13.37
N LEU A 195 17.04 6.56 -12.96
CA LEU A 195 17.48 7.70 -13.76
C LEU A 195 18.43 7.28 -14.90
N VAL A 196 18.28 7.91 -16.07
CA VAL A 196 19.06 7.61 -17.29
C VAL A 196 20.56 7.76 -17.09
N LYS A 197 21.00 8.78 -16.32
CA LYS A 197 22.42 9.00 -16.02
C LYS A 197 23.08 7.82 -15.30
N ASN A 198 22.30 6.99 -14.63
CA ASN A 198 22.75 5.90 -13.79
C ASN A 198 22.55 4.54 -14.47
N PHE A 199 21.53 4.46 -15.32
CA PHE A 199 21.18 3.27 -16.08
C PHE A 199 21.18 3.59 -17.56
N PRO A 200 22.30 3.33 -18.26
CA PRO A 200 22.35 3.46 -19.71
C PRO A 200 21.34 2.55 -20.41
N LYS A 201 20.94 2.95 -21.62
CA LYS A 201 19.95 2.24 -22.45
C LYS A 201 20.32 0.77 -22.70
N GLU A 202 21.61 0.48 -22.75
CA GLU A 202 22.17 -0.84 -23.06
C GLU A 202 21.92 -1.84 -21.92
N THR A 203 21.76 -1.37 -20.69
CA THR A 203 21.63 -2.22 -19.50
C THR A 203 20.24 -2.19 -18.88
N ILE A 204 19.45 -1.13 -19.10
CA ILE A 204 18.14 -0.97 -18.45
C ILE A 204 17.17 -2.13 -18.72
N SER A 205 17.23 -2.75 -19.90
CA SER A 205 16.36 -3.88 -20.23
C SER A 205 16.60 -5.10 -19.33
N GLN A 206 17.78 -5.21 -18.71
CA GLN A 206 18.09 -6.28 -17.75
C GLN A 206 17.31 -6.14 -16.43
N LYS A 207 16.71 -4.97 -16.17
CA LYS A 207 15.86 -4.74 -14.99
C LYS A 207 14.41 -5.20 -15.18
N ILE A 208 13.97 -5.49 -16.41
CA ILE A 208 12.58 -5.90 -16.68
C ILE A 208 12.12 -7.10 -15.83
N PRO A 209 12.92 -8.17 -15.65
CA PRO A 209 12.53 -9.28 -14.77
C PRO A 209 12.30 -8.88 -13.31
N ASP A 210 13.08 -7.92 -12.78
CA ASP A 210 12.89 -7.42 -11.41
C ASP A 210 11.54 -6.71 -11.27
N PHE A 211 11.19 -5.85 -12.25
CA PHE A 211 9.90 -5.15 -12.26
C PHE A 211 8.71 -6.07 -12.51
N SER A 212 8.89 -7.14 -13.29
CA SER A 212 7.85 -8.15 -13.49
C SER A 212 7.33 -8.70 -12.16
N VAL A 213 8.23 -9.05 -11.25
CA VAL A 213 7.88 -9.55 -9.90
C VAL A 213 7.15 -8.47 -9.08
N VAL A 214 7.63 -7.22 -9.14
CA VAL A 214 7.00 -6.09 -8.43
C VAL A 214 5.58 -5.84 -8.94
N ILE A 215 5.37 -5.88 -10.26
CA ILE A 215 4.06 -5.71 -10.89
C ILE A 215 3.12 -6.86 -10.52
N GLU A 216 3.59 -8.10 -10.53
CA GLU A 216 2.79 -9.28 -10.14
C GLU A 216 2.26 -9.15 -8.71
N PHE A 217 3.12 -8.75 -7.79
CA PHE A 217 2.75 -8.50 -6.40
C PHE A 217 1.70 -7.40 -6.28
N MET A 218 1.96 -6.22 -6.85
CA MET A 218 1.03 -5.08 -6.77
C MET A 218 -0.31 -5.39 -7.45
N LYS A 219 -0.30 -6.11 -8.56
CA LYS A 219 -1.52 -6.57 -9.25
C LYS A 219 -2.36 -7.48 -8.36
N SER A 220 -1.72 -8.42 -7.67
CA SER A 220 -2.44 -9.37 -6.80
C SER A 220 -3.11 -8.66 -5.63
N GLN A 221 -2.42 -7.69 -5.01
CA GLN A 221 -3.00 -6.85 -3.96
C GLN A 221 -4.17 -6.02 -4.50
N PHE A 222 -3.99 -5.35 -5.64
CA PHE A 222 -5.01 -4.51 -6.23
C PHE A 222 -6.30 -5.28 -6.58
N LEU A 223 -6.18 -6.45 -7.21
CA LEU A 223 -7.34 -7.30 -7.53
C LEU A 223 -8.07 -7.76 -6.27
N ARG A 224 -7.33 -8.09 -5.20
CA ARG A 224 -7.91 -8.47 -3.91
C ARG A 224 -8.68 -7.31 -3.28
N GLU A 225 -8.11 -6.10 -3.26
CA GLU A 225 -8.81 -4.92 -2.73
C GLU A 225 -10.10 -4.60 -3.49
N LEU A 226 -10.09 -4.82 -4.81
CA LEU A 226 -11.30 -4.71 -5.65
C LEU A 226 -12.35 -5.76 -5.28
N GLU A 227 -11.96 -7.00 -5.02
CA GLU A 227 -12.92 -8.05 -4.64
C GLU A 227 -13.56 -7.77 -3.28
N LEU A 228 -12.78 -7.24 -2.34
CA LEU A 228 -13.27 -6.88 -1.01
C LEU A 228 -14.17 -5.63 -1.01
N GLY A 229 -13.94 -4.69 -1.93
CA GLY A 229 -14.73 -3.45 -2.02
C GLY A 229 -14.63 -2.55 -0.78
N ARG A 230 -13.56 -2.71 0.03
CA ARG A 230 -13.34 -1.98 1.29
C ARG A 230 -12.70 -0.61 1.11
N LYS A 231 -12.22 -0.30 -0.09
CA LYS A 231 -11.64 1.00 -0.44
C LYS A 231 -12.65 1.85 -1.20
N VAL A 232 -12.52 3.16 -1.04
CA VAL A 232 -13.09 4.12 -1.99
C VAL A 232 -12.06 4.38 -3.08
N TRP A 233 -12.39 4.00 -4.30
CA TRP A 233 -11.53 4.21 -5.45
C TRP A 233 -11.62 5.65 -5.92
N ILE A 234 -10.50 6.25 -6.27
CA ILE A 234 -10.43 7.64 -6.74
C ILE A 234 -10.16 7.66 -8.24
N TRP A 235 -11.04 8.31 -8.98
CA TRP A 235 -10.76 8.74 -10.36
C TRP A 235 -10.73 10.27 -10.40
N LYS A 236 -9.54 10.83 -10.59
CA LYS A 236 -9.33 12.25 -10.90
C LYS A 236 -8.74 12.30 -12.30
N SER A 237 -9.15 13.23 -13.17
CA SER A 237 -8.48 13.46 -14.46
C SER A 237 -8.39 14.93 -14.81
N GLY A 238 -7.30 15.29 -15.50
CA GLY A 238 -7.15 16.61 -16.12
C GLY A 238 -8.04 16.78 -17.36
N VAL A 239 -8.47 15.67 -17.97
CA VAL A 239 -9.43 15.66 -19.08
C VAL A 239 -10.83 15.44 -18.51
N PRO A 240 -11.83 16.26 -18.89
CA PRO A 240 -13.20 16.08 -18.42
C PRO A 240 -13.75 14.68 -18.75
N SER A 241 -14.08 13.92 -17.71
CA SER A 241 -14.82 12.67 -17.85
C SER A 241 -16.32 12.94 -17.85
N SER A 242 -17.08 12.29 -18.73
CA SER A 242 -18.55 12.34 -18.65
C SER A 242 -19.07 11.43 -17.54
N LEU A 243 -20.15 11.85 -16.88
CA LEU A 243 -20.83 11.02 -15.87
C LEU A 243 -21.20 9.63 -16.41
N VAL A 244 -21.57 9.53 -17.69
CA VAL A 244 -21.88 8.25 -18.35
C VAL A 244 -20.67 7.31 -18.32
N ASN A 245 -19.46 7.81 -18.58
CA ASN A 245 -18.26 6.96 -18.54
C ASN A 245 -17.82 6.64 -17.12
N ILE A 246 -18.01 7.56 -16.17
CA ILE A 246 -17.75 7.31 -14.75
C ILE A 246 -18.68 6.23 -14.19
N LYS A 247 -19.97 6.26 -14.56
CA LYS A 247 -20.91 5.18 -14.20
C LYS A 247 -20.49 3.83 -14.80
N LYS A 248 -20.06 3.80 -16.06
CA LYS A 248 -19.51 2.58 -16.66
C LYS A 248 -18.25 2.07 -15.95
N LEU A 249 -17.37 2.97 -15.48
CA LEU A 249 -16.21 2.58 -14.68
C LEU A 249 -16.65 1.93 -13.37
N LEU A 250 -17.59 2.57 -12.65
CA LEU A 250 -18.17 1.99 -11.44
C LEU A 250 -18.82 0.64 -11.69
N ASP A 251 -19.57 0.46 -12.79
CA ASP A 251 -20.16 -0.84 -13.14
C ASP A 251 -19.09 -1.92 -13.34
N ILE A 252 -17.93 -1.57 -13.92
CA ILE A 252 -16.80 -2.49 -14.06
C ILE A 252 -16.21 -2.84 -12.69
N LEU A 253 -16.00 -1.85 -11.82
CA LEU A 253 -15.52 -2.09 -10.45
C LEU A 253 -16.51 -2.98 -9.68
N LYS A 254 -17.81 -2.76 -9.84
CA LYS A 254 -18.87 -3.57 -9.21
C LYS A 254 -18.89 -5.03 -9.66
N ASN A 255 -18.30 -5.36 -10.81
CA ASN A 255 -18.12 -6.76 -11.22
C ASN A 255 -17.02 -7.48 -10.44
N TYR A 256 -16.19 -6.77 -9.67
CA TYR A 256 -15.22 -7.36 -8.76
C TYR A 256 -15.78 -7.58 -7.36
N GLY A 257 -16.49 -6.57 -6.83
CA GLY A 257 -16.93 -6.51 -5.43
C GLY A 257 -17.76 -5.26 -5.17
N PRO A 258 -18.15 -4.98 -3.92
CA PRO A 258 -19.01 -3.85 -3.53
C PRO A 258 -18.27 -2.50 -3.56
N ASN A 259 -17.60 -2.23 -4.68
CA ASN A 259 -16.71 -1.10 -4.87
C ASN A 259 -17.45 0.24 -4.93
N LYS A 260 -16.76 1.22 -4.38
CA LYS A 260 -17.18 2.61 -4.21
C LYS A 260 -16.28 3.52 -5.04
N LEU A 261 -16.84 4.54 -5.67
CA LEU A 261 -16.07 5.45 -6.53
C LEU A 261 -16.26 6.91 -6.09
N LEU A 262 -15.14 7.58 -5.82
CA LEU A 262 -15.04 9.02 -5.71
C LEU A 262 -14.47 9.58 -7.02
N TRP A 263 -15.34 10.23 -7.80
CA TRP A 263 -14.93 10.97 -8.98
C TRP A 263 -14.53 12.39 -8.58
N VAL A 264 -13.29 12.77 -8.81
CA VAL A 264 -12.75 14.07 -8.40
C VAL A 264 -12.67 15.02 -9.58
N GLN A 265 -13.22 16.22 -9.40
CA GLN A 265 -13.23 17.31 -10.36
C GLN A 265 -12.55 18.57 -9.78
N ASN A 266 -12.25 19.52 -10.65
CA ASN A 266 -11.81 20.85 -10.22
C ASN A 266 -13.00 21.61 -9.64
N ALA A 267 -12.77 22.26 -8.50
CA ALA A 267 -13.72 23.16 -7.87
C ALA A 267 -14.05 24.38 -8.75
N ASP A 268 -15.27 24.87 -8.60
CA ASP A 268 -15.79 26.07 -9.27
C ASP A 268 -16.57 26.96 -8.28
N GLN A 269 -17.33 27.95 -8.79
CA GLN A 269 -18.08 28.88 -7.95
C GLN A 269 -19.24 28.22 -7.21
N ASP A 270 -19.85 27.20 -7.81
CA ASP A 270 -21.00 26.48 -7.26
C ASP A 270 -20.55 25.29 -6.40
N HIS A 271 -19.34 24.79 -6.64
CA HIS A 271 -18.72 23.65 -5.95
C HIS A 271 -17.34 24.02 -5.39
N PRO A 272 -17.26 24.63 -4.20
CA PRO A 272 -15.99 24.98 -3.56
C PRO A 272 -15.10 23.75 -3.27
N PRO A 273 -13.77 23.92 -3.12
CA PRO A 273 -12.88 22.84 -2.70
C PRO A 273 -13.32 22.16 -1.40
N GLY A 274 -13.11 20.84 -1.30
CA GLY A 274 -13.48 20.01 -0.15
C GLY A 274 -14.94 19.55 -0.16
N THR A 275 -15.80 20.14 -1.01
CA THR A 275 -17.21 19.74 -1.13
C THR A 275 -17.38 18.41 -1.87
N ILE A 276 -18.52 17.75 -1.59
CA ILE A 276 -18.92 16.50 -2.21
C ILE A 276 -20.39 16.53 -2.61
N GLU A 277 -20.70 15.87 -3.72
CA GLU A 277 -22.05 15.66 -4.23
C GLU A 277 -22.31 14.16 -4.37
N LYS A 278 -23.43 13.69 -3.84
CA LYS A 278 -23.85 12.29 -4.03
C LYS A 278 -24.53 12.16 -5.39
N LEU A 279 -23.94 11.38 -6.29
CA LEU A 279 -24.48 11.15 -7.64
C LEU A 279 -25.26 9.83 -7.74
N ASP A 280 -24.92 8.85 -6.90
CA ASP A 280 -25.56 7.55 -6.81
C ASP A 280 -25.30 6.91 -5.44
N ALA A 281 -25.79 5.68 -5.21
CA ALA A 281 -25.58 4.95 -3.96
C ALA A 281 -24.10 4.62 -3.69
N ASP A 282 -23.33 4.33 -4.74
CA ASP A 282 -21.90 3.97 -4.65
C ASP A 282 -20.98 4.96 -5.42
N LEU A 283 -21.51 6.14 -5.77
CA LEU A 283 -20.83 7.15 -6.57
C LEU A 283 -20.97 8.55 -5.98
N TRP A 284 -19.83 9.20 -5.73
CA TRP A 284 -19.75 10.58 -5.28
C TRP A 284 -18.87 11.39 -6.22
N CYS A 285 -19.19 12.67 -6.36
CA CYS A 285 -18.33 13.66 -6.99
C CYS A 285 -17.69 14.54 -5.92
N GLY A 286 -16.37 14.61 -5.90
CA GLY A 286 -15.61 15.48 -5.00
C GLY A 286 -14.94 16.62 -5.76
N TYR A 287 -14.75 17.76 -5.10
CA TYR A 287 -14.17 18.93 -5.71
C TYR A 287 -12.88 19.34 -4.99
N ILE A 288 -11.78 19.49 -5.74
CA ILE A 288 -10.51 20.01 -5.22
C ILE A 288 -10.10 21.27 -5.96
N LYS A 289 -9.30 22.13 -5.33
CA LYS A 289 -8.83 23.36 -5.95
C LYS A 289 -8.03 23.04 -7.22
N LYS A 290 -8.31 23.76 -8.29
CA LYS A 290 -7.50 23.68 -9.52
C LYS A 290 -6.04 24.05 -9.18
N PRO A 291 -5.04 23.24 -9.57
CA PRO A 291 -3.65 23.59 -9.36
C PRO A 291 -3.30 24.94 -10.00
N ASN A 292 -2.61 25.81 -9.27
CA ASN A 292 -2.06 27.04 -9.84
C ASN A 292 -0.90 26.71 -10.78
N GLU A 293 -0.75 27.44 -11.88
CA GLU A 293 0.30 27.25 -12.91
C GLU A 293 1.75 27.35 -12.39
N HIS A 294 1.96 27.81 -11.15
CA HIS A 294 3.27 28.14 -10.60
C HIS A 294 4.09 26.96 -10.06
N TRP A 295 3.52 25.76 -9.89
CA TRP A 295 4.31 24.57 -9.58
C TRP A 295 4.67 23.85 -10.87
N LYS A 296 5.93 23.43 -11.02
CA LYS A 296 6.43 22.61 -12.15
C LYS A 296 5.86 21.17 -12.14
N GLY A 297 4.60 21.03 -11.76
CA GLY A 297 3.84 19.82 -11.49
C GLY A 297 2.46 20.26 -10.99
N HIS A 298 1.46 20.17 -11.85
CA HIS A 298 0.13 20.74 -11.62
C HIS A 298 -0.64 19.95 -10.55
N TRP A 299 -0.38 20.18 -9.25
CA TRP A 299 -0.96 19.41 -8.14
C TRP A 299 -1.72 20.29 -7.14
N SER A 300 -2.81 19.77 -6.56
CA SER A 300 -3.59 20.43 -5.49
C SER A 300 -2.90 20.29 -4.12
N GLU A 301 -3.28 21.13 -3.15
CA GLU A 301 -2.67 21.14 -1.82
C GLU A 301 -3.13 19.94 -0.96
N ASP A 302 -2.26 19.45 -0.05
CA ASP A 302 -2.59 18.31 0.85
C ASP A 302 -3.83 18.57 1.72
N ALA A 303 -4.08 19.84 2.04
CA ALA A 303 -5.23 20.25 2.84
C ALA A 303 -6.56 20.02 2.09
N ASP A 304 -6.60 20.32 0.79
CA ASP A 304 -7.79 20.13 -0.04
C ASP A 304 -8.16 18.65 -0.12
N TRP A 305 -7.15 17.78 -0.31
CA TRP A 305 -7.34 16.33 -0.30
C TRP A 305 -7.85 15.84 1.04
N LEU A 306 -7.21 16.20 2.16
CA LEU A 306 -7.61 15.74 3.48
C LEU A 306 -9.07 16.12 3.79
N GLU A 307 -9.47 17.35 3.49
CA GLU A 307 -10.85 17.81 3.70
C GLU A 307 -11.85 17.03 2.86
N LEU A 308 -11.58 16.88 1.55
CA LEU A 308 -12.40 16.10 0.64
C LEU A 308 -12.59 14.65 1.13
N LEU A 309 -11.50 13.99 1.51
CA LEU A 309 -11.53 12.60 1.98
C LEU A 309 -12.29 12.45 3.29
N LYS A 310 -12.13 13.40 4.23
CA LYS A 310 -12.91 13.42 5.49
C LYS A 310 -14.40 13.56 5.22
N ASN A 311 -14.78 14.48 4.35
CA ASN A 311 -16.19 14.68 4.00
C ASN A 311 -16.76 13.44 3.30
N THR A 312 -15.96 12.77 2.46
CA THR A 312 -16.37 11.53 1.81
C THR A 312 -16.61 10.41 2.83
N LEU A 313 -15.72 10.22 3.80
CA LEU A 313 -15.90 9.20 4.85
C LEU A 313 -17.12 9.44 5.73
N GLN A 314 -17.50 10.70 5.98
CA GLN A 314 -18.75 10.99 6.69
C GLN A 314 -20.00 10.48 5.96
N MET A 315 -19.92 10.30 4.64
CA MET A 315 -21.02 9.75 3.84
C MET A 315 -21.04 8.22 3.80
N TYR A 316 -19.89 7.59 4.08
CA TYR A 316 -19.73 6.16 4.22
C TYR A 316 -19.49 5.79 5.67
N THR A 317 -20.51 5.93 6.50
CA THR A 317 -20.42 5.66 7.94
C THR A 317 -19.92 4.24 8.26
N GLU A 318 -20.12 3.29 7.34
CA GLU A 318 -19.61 1.92 7.43
C GLU A 318 -18.09 1.82 7.22
N LEU A 319 -17.49 2.73 6.47
CA LEU A 319 -16.04 2.80 6.25
C LEU A 319 -15.33 3.60 7.34
N ASP A 320 -16.04 4.50 8.04
CA ASP A 320 -15.55 5.21 9.23
C ASP A 320 -15.80 4.42 10.53
N SER A 321 -15.94 3.10 10.46
CA SER A 321 -16.26 2.22 11.61
C SER A 321 -15.25 2.28 12.77
N PHE A 322 -14.14 3.01 12.62
CA PHE A 322 -13.25 3.41 13.72
C PHE A 322 -13.77 4.57 14.60
N SER A 323 -14.83 5.28 14.22
CA SER A 323 -15.38 6.41 15.01
C SER A 323 -16.54 6.03 15.94
N GLY A 324 -17.18 4.87 15.76
CA GLY A 324 -18.45 4.52 16.45
C GLY A 324 -18.46 3.27 17.35
N ALA A 325 -17.49 2.36 17.23
CA ALA A 325 -17.56 1.04 17.88
C ALA A 325 -17.28 1.02 19.40
N VAL A 326 -16.89 2.15 20.01
CA VAL A 326 -16.65 2.23 21.47
C VAL A 326 -17.84 2.84 22.23
N ALA A 327 -18.84 3.40 21.57
CA ALA A 327 -19.78 4.29 22.25
C ALA A 327 -21.16 3.72 22.60
N ASN A 328 -21.68 2.67 21.95
CA ASN A 328 -23.01 2.15 22.31
C ASN A 328 -23.24 0.70 21.83
N GLN A 329 -22.85 -0.28 22.63
CA GLN A 329 -23.64 -1.51 22.73
C GLN A 329 -24.00 -1.74 24.20
N ASN A 330 -25.30 -1.61 24.47
CA ASN A 330 -25.92 -1.89 25.75
C ASN A 330 -25.55 -3.30 26.22
N ILE A 331 -24.82 -3.34 27.33
CA ILE A 331 -24.62 -4.52 28.16
C ILE A 331 -25.99 -4.90 28.74
N ASN A 332 -26.72 -5.76 28.06
CA ASN A 332 -27.84 -6.47 28.65
C ASN A 332 -27.65 -7.99 28.44
N ALA A 333 -27.08 -8.57 29.50
CA ALA A 333 -27.22 -9.93 30.02
C ALA A 333 -27.77 -11.03 29.08
N LEU A 334 -26.87 -11.95 28.71
CA LEU A 334 -27.12 -13.37 28.43
C LEU A 334 -25.94 -14.20 29.02
N PRO A 335 -26.11 -15.51 29.28
CA PRO A 335 -25.64 -16.16 30.51
C PRO A 335 -24.13 -16.34 30.61
N GLN A 336 -23.62 -16.20 31.83
CA GLN A 336 -22.27 -16.54 32.22
C GLN A 336 -22.07 -18.06 32.14
N ASP A 337 -21.49 -18.56 31.04
CA ASP A 337 -20.85 -19.89 31.02
C ASP A 337 -19.89 -20.15 29.83
N SER A 338 -19.22 -19.13 29.28
CA SER A 338 -18.29 -19.30 28.14
C SER A 338 -16.89 -18.70 28.34
N ARG A 339 -16.40 -18.63 29.58
CA ARG A 339 -15.04 -18.09 29.86
C ARG A 339 -13.90 -19.08 29.63
N SER A 340 -14.15 -20.37 29.45
CA SER A 340 -13.06 -21.35 29.25
C SER A 340 -12.65 -21.55 27.80
N GLU A 341 -13.56 -21.40 26.82
CA GLU A 341 -13.26 -21.69 25.40
C GLU A 341 -12.53 -20.53 24.70
N GLN A 342 -12.83 -19.30 25.10
CA GLN A 342 -12.24 -18.11 24.49
C GLN A 342 -10.74 -17.98 24.81
N ASP A 343 -10.33 -18.40 26.01
CA ASP A 343 -8.92 -18.43 26.43
C ASP A 343 -8.11 -19.42 25.58
N ASP A 344 -8.71 -20.54 25.13
CA ASP A 344 -8.02 -21.55 24.32
C ASP A 344 -7.73 -21.07 22.88
N ALA A 345 -8.69 -20.44 22.19
CA ALA A 345 -8.43 -19.89 20.85
C ALA A 345 -7.50 -18.69 20.87
N VAL A 346 -7.60 -17.84 21.90
CA VAL A 346 -6.63 -16.75 22.14
C VAL A 346 -5.24 -17.35 22.31
N HIS A 347 -5.08 -18.43 23.07
CA HIS A 347 -3.79 -19.09 23.26
C HIS A 347 -3.26 -19.74 21.97
N VAL A 348 -4.11 -20.40 21.19
CA VAL A 348 -3.71 -21.01 19.91
C VAL A 348 -3.27 -19.94 18.93
N LEU A 349 -4.08 -18.90 18.73
CA LEU A 349 -3.72 -17.79 17.85
C LEU A 349 -2.47 -17.07 18.36
N SER A 350 -2.39 -16.76 19.65
CA SER A 350 -1.22 -16.11 20.26
C SER A 350 0.06 -16.91 20.03
N ARG A 351 -0.01 -18.24 20.10
CA ARG A 351 1.14 -19.13 19.83
C ARG A 351 1.53 -19.10 18.35
N LEU A 352 0.57 -19.20 17.43
CA LEU A 352 0.84 -19.16 15.98
C LEU A 352 1.41 -17.80 15.57
N VAL A 353 0.82 -16.71 16.07
CA VAL A 353 1.31 -15.35 15.87
C VAL A 353 2.70 -15.17 16.49
N SER A 354 2.92 -15.63 17.73
CA SER A 354 4.24 -15.59 18.39
C SER A 354 5.33 -16.24 17.52
N GLN A 355 5.01 -17.38 16.92
CA GLN A 355 5.93 -18.11 16.03
C GLN A 355 6.19 -17.36 14.72
N GLN A 356 5.15 -16.81 14.09
CA GLN A 356 5.29 -16.10 12.82
C GLN A 356 5.95 -14.73 12.96
N LEU A 357 5.70 -14.03 14.07
CA LEU A 357 6.27 -12.72 14.38
C LEU A 357 7.62 -12.81 15.10
N ASN A 358 8.03 -14.01 15.54
CA ASN A 358 9.20 -14.23 16.38
C ASN A 358 9.18 -13.39 17.67
N ILE A 359 7.99 -13.26 18.29
CA ILE A 359 7.78 -12.54 19.54
C ILE A 359 7.49 -13.57 20.64
N PRO A 360 8.42 -13.84 21.55
CA PRO A 360 8.20 -14.81 22.62
C PRO A 360 7.12 -14.30 23.60
N ASN A 361 6.19 -15.17 23.96
CA ASN A 361 5.11 -14.91 24.91
C ASN A 361 4.19 -13.72 24.51
N LEU A 362 3.93 -13.53 23.21
CA LEU A 362 2.97 -12.53 22.75
C LEU A 362 1.58 -12.88 23.30
N SER A 363 0.96 -11.94 23.99
CA SER A 363 -0.43 -12.02 24.44
C SER A 363 -1.26 -11.09 23.57
N LEU A 364 -2.26 -11.66 22.89
CA LEU A 364 -3.17 -10.92 22.04
C LEU A 364 -4.34 -10.39 22.86
N ASP A 365 -4.64 -9.09 22.74
CA ASP A 365 -5.84 -8.51 23.31
C ASP A 365 -6.92 -8.39 22.22
N SER A 366 -8.12 -8.85 22.52
CA SER A 366 -9.29 -8.81 21.64
C SER A 366 -9.59 -7.42 21.05
N VAL A 367 -9.28 -6.33 21.76
CA VAL A 367 -9.56 -4.97 21.26
C VAL A 367 -8.49 -4.40 20.33
N GLN A 368 -7.39 -5.13 20.11
CA GLN A 368 -6.28 -4.70 19.26
C GLN A 368 -6.50 -5.08 17.81
N PHE A 369 -5.79 -4.40 16.93
CA PHE A 369 -5.68 -4.75 15.51
C PHE A 369 -4.32 -5.42 15.25
N PRO A 370 -4.25 -6.37 14.31
CA PRO A 370 -2.99 -6.92 13.81
C PRO A 370 -1.93 -5.84 13.57
N ALA A 371 -2.26 -4.77 12.85
CA ALA A 371 -1.32 -3.69 12.51
C ALA A 371 -0.78 -2.91 13.72
N GLU A 372 -1.38 -3.04 14.90
CA GLU A 372 -0.88 -2.43 16.15
C GLU A 372 0.15 -3.31 16.86
N ILE A 373 0.27 -4.57 16.45
CA ILE A 373 1.24 -5.51 16.98
C ILE A 373 2.51 -5.39 16.15
N SER A 374 3.58 -4.92 16.81
CA SER A 374 4.91 -4.81 16.19
C SER A 374 5.26 -6.11 15.49
N GLY A 375 5.71 -6.02 14.24
CA GLY A 375 6.02 -7.20 13.44
C GLY A 375 4.87 -7.65 12.53
N TRP A 376 3.62 -7.27 12.75
CA TRP A 376 2.46 -7.82 12.05
C TRP A 376 2.02 -6.96 10.85
N ASP A 377 2.79 -7.05 9.77
CA ASP A 377 2.50 -6.39 8.48
C ASP A 377 1.61 -7.26 7.55
N SER A 378 1.39 -6.79 6.32
CA SER A 378 0.57 -7.51 5.33
C SER A 378 1.12 -8.90 4.97
N LEU A 379 2.44 -9.06 4.95
CA LEU A 379 3.08 -10.34 4.64
C LEU A 379 2.96 -11.33 5.81
N LYS A 380 3.13 -10.84 7.04
CA LYS A 380 2.97 -11.61 8.28
C LYS A 380 1.53 -11.97 8.54
N HIS A 381 0.61 -11.08 8.21
CA HIS A 381 -0.81 -11.38 8.29
C HIS A 381 -1.17 -12.59 7.43
N VAL A 382 -0.68 -12.66 6.19
CA VAL A 382 -0.82 -13.85 5.33
C VAL A 382 -0.12 -15.07 5.93
N ASN A 383 1.11 -14.94 6.42
CA ASN A 383 1.84 -16.08 7.01
C ASN A 383 1.15 -16.65 8.26
N ILE A 384 0.51 -15.79 9.08
CA ILE A 384 -0.26 -16.21 10.26
C ILE A 384 -1.54 -16.93 9.84
N ILE A 385 -2.23 -16.42 8.82
CA ILE A 385 -3.40 -17.07 8.24
C ILE A 385 -3.01 -18.45 7.67
N MET A 386 -1.92 -18.53 6.91
CA MET A 386 -1.39 -19.81 6.41
C MET A 386 -0.99 -20.75 7.54
N ALA A 387 -0.42 -20.24 8.63
CA ALA A 387 -0.07 -21.05 9.80
C ALA A 387 -1.32 -21.57 10.53
N VAL A 388 -2.42 -20.79 10.55
CA VAL A 388 -3.73 -21.22 11.06
C VAL A 388 -4.31 -22.29 10.14
N GLU A 389 -4.31 -22.08 8.82
CA GLU A 389 -4.74 -23.07 7.83
C GLU A 389 -3.96 -24.39 7.95
N GLU A 390 -2.64 -24.31 8.06
CA GLU A 390 -1.76 -25.46 8.25
C GLU A 390 -2.04 -26.17 9.58
N HIS A 391 -2.23 -25.41 10.66
CA HIS A 391 -2.51 -25.96 11.98
C HIS A 391 -3.82 -26.76 12.02
N PHE A 392 -4.87 -26.24 11.37
CA PHE A 392 -6.19 -26.86 11.32
C PHE A 392 -6.42 -27.74 10.08
N LYS A 393 -5.42 -27.86 9.19
CA LYS A 393 -5.48 -28.62 7.93
C LYS A 393 -6.71 -28.26 7.07
N THR A 394 -7.05 -26.99 7.06
CA THR A 394 -8.17 -26.46 6.27
C THR A 394 -7.73 -25.20 5.53
N SER A 395 -8.55 -24.75 4.59
CA SER A 395 -8.40 -23.42 4.00
C SER A 395 -9.46 -22.50 4.59
N LEU A 396 -9.03 -21.29 4.96
CA LEU A 396 -9.91 -20.25 5.46
C LEU A 396 -10.76 -19.71 4.32
N SER A 397 -12.04 -19.48 4.60
CA SER A 397 -12.92 -18.82 3.64
C SER A 397 -12.59 -17.33 3.53
N ALA A 398 -13.12 -16.66 2.50
CA ALA A 398 -12.97 -15.21 2.36
C ALA A 398 -13.56 -14.45 3.56
N GLU A 399 -14.68 -14.93 4.13
CA GLU A 399 -15.33 -14.37 5.32
C GLU A 399 -14.43 -14.50 6.55
N ASP A 400 -13.75 -15.65 6.70
CA ASP A 400 -12.80 -15.83 7.79
C ASP A 400 -11.59 -14.89 7.66
N PHE A 401 -11.09 -14.64 6.44
CA PHE A 401 -9.97 -13.73 6.21
C PHE A 401 -10.31 -12.29 6.63
N ASP A 402 -11.53 -11.82 6.38
CA ASP A 402 -11.96 -10.48 6.77
C ASP A 402 -12.11 -10.34 8.30
N GLU A 403 -12.57 -11.39 8.97
CA GLU A 403 -12.60 -11.41 10.42
C GLU A 403 -11.20 -11.30 11.03
N THR A 404 -10.15 -11.78 10.33
CA THR A 404 -8.77 -11.65 10.84
C THR A 404 -8.24 -10.21 10.90
N GLN A 405 -8.92 -9.23 10.29
CA GLN A 405 -8.50 -7.82 10.31
C GLN A 405 -8.52 -7.20 11.71
N THR A 406 -9.20 -7.84 12.67
CA THR A 406 -9.17 -7.51 14.09
C THR A 406 -8.71 -8.71 14.88
N ILE A 407 -8.07 -8.51 16.03
CA ILE A 407 -7.68 -9.65 16.88
C ILE A 407 -8.91 -10.40 17.39
N GLN A 408 -9.97 -9.70 17.78
CA GLN A 408 -11.25 -10.33 18.16
C GLN A 408 -11.83 -11.21 17.05
N GLY A 409 -11.89 -10.73 15.82
CA GLY A 409 -12.41 -11.52 14.71
C GLY A 409 -11.50 -12.70 14.37
N PHE A 410 -10.17 -12.51 14.41
CA PHE A 410 -9.23 -13.62 14.20
C PHE A 410 -9.39 -14.70 15.30
N ILE A 411 -9.60 -14.31 16.55
CA ILE A 411 -9.94 -15.24 17.64
C ILE A 411 -11.25 -15.97 17.32
N GLY A 412 -12.26 -15.28 16.77
CA GLY A 412 -13.53 -15.87 16.33
C GLY A 412 -13.34 -16.95 15.26
N VAL A 413 -12.50 -16.69 14.27
CA VAL A 413 -12.12 -17.65 13.21
C VAL A 413 -11.45 -18.88 13.81
N VAL A 414 -10.44 -18.69 14.65
CA VAL A 414 -9.72 -19.81 15.29
C VAL A 414 -10.66 -20.64 16.16
N ASN A 415 -11.57 -19.99 16.89
CA ASN A 415 -12.61 -20.68 17.66
C ASN A 415 -13.49 -21.58 16.77
N ARG A 416 -13.97 -21.06 15.63
CA ARG A 416 -14.78 -21.87 14.69
C ARG A 416 -14.00 -23.06 14.14
N LEU A 417 -12.73 -22.86 13.81
CA LEU A 417 -11.87 -23.95 13.34
C LEU A 417 -11.62 -25.00 14.42
N MET A 418 -11.43 -24.59 15.67
CA MET A 418 -11.30 -25.51 16.81
C MET A 418 -12.56 -26.35 17.04
N GLN A 419 -13.75 -25.79 16.80
CA GLN A 419 -15.01 -26.52 16.91
C GLN A 419 -15.28 -27.47 15.72
N ALA A 420 -14.66 -27.21 14.57
CA ALA A 420 -14.81 -27.99 13.34
C ALA A 420 -13.75 -29.10 13.18
N SER A 421 -12.70 -29.08 14.00
CA SER A 421 -11.56 -30.03 14.01
C SER A 421 -11.74 -31.12 15.04
#